data_AF-A0A4Q2LNB3-F1
#
_entry.id   AF-A0A4Q2LNB3-F1
#
_cell.length_a   1.000
_cell.length_b   1.000
_cell.length_c   1.000
_cell.angle_alpha   90.00
_cell.angle_beta   90.00
_cell.angle_gamma   90.00
#
_symmetry.space_group_name_H-M   'P 1'
#
loop_
_entity.id
_entity.type
_entity.pdbx_description
1 polymer ?
#
loop_
_entity_poly.entity_id
_entity_poly.type
_entity_poly.pdbx_seq_one_letter_code
_entity_poly.pdbx_strand_id
1 'polypeptide(L)'
;MVAQITIEEAIAVMGRKTGQGSASLYKALKKCKIDYMSWRAVHSLDTLPPLCILLVRFYDYNHSVLFYDGVYYDPEFGVMNTYTPDGEITHYMELFIDDIYACREIKLNIPDDFMQAFAQDQEAYDIFNQLPYPAKAKCINGISHFKNPLIRKNTIVKLLASLKQTDT
;
A
#
# COMPACT_ATOMS: atom_id res chain seq x y z
N MET A 1 -1.01 17.55 6.15
CA MET A 1 -0.61 16.92 7.42
C MET A 1 -0.99 15.45 7.34
N VAL A 2 -0.03 14.54 7.21
CA VAL A 2 -0.29 13.09 7.25
C VAL A 2 0.12 12.60 8.64
N ALA A 3 -0.76 11.85 9.30
CA ALA A 3 -0.54 11.21 10.61
C ALA A 3 -0.43 12.11 11.86
N GLN A 4 -0.83 13.39 11.80
CA GLN A 4 -0.90 14.30 12.97
C GLN A 4 0.40 14.41 13.80
N ILE A 5 1.56 14.14 13.20
CA ILE A 5 2.86 14.31 13.84
C ILE A 5 3.56 15.59 13.34
N THR A 6 4.40 16.16 14.19
CA THR A 6 5.26 17.29 13.83
C THR A 6 6.41 16.85 12.91
N ILE A 7 7.02 17.80 12.20
CA ILE A 7 8.20 17.53 11.36
C ILE A 7 9.37 17.06 12.23
N GLU A 8 9.52 17.63 13.42
CA GLU A 8 10.54 17.28 14.40
C GLU A 8 10.39 15.84 14.89
N GLU A 9 9.17 15.40 15.16
CA GLU A 9 8.87 14.02 15.50
C GLU A 9 9.18 13.08 14.34
N ALA A 10 8.76 13.43 13.11
CA ALA A 10 9.06 12.64 11.92
C ALA A 10 10.58 12.48 11.72
N ILE A 11 11.35 13.57 11.83
CA ILE A 11 12.81 13.58 11.77
C ILE A 11 13.41 12.71 12.88
N ALA A 12 12.85 12.75 14.10
CA ALA A 12 13.33 11.93 15.20
C ALA A 12 13.08 10.43 14.97
N VAL A 13 11.98 10.04 14.29
CA VAL A 13 11.72 8.63 13.96
C VAL A 13 12.63 8.13 12.85
N MET A 14 12.81 8.95 11.81
CA MET A 14 13.62 8.60 10.65
C MET A 14 15.12 8.63 11.01
N GLY A 15 15.54 9.58 11.84
CA GLY A 15 16.94 9.83 12.19
C GLY A 15 17.53 10.96 11.33
N ARG A 16 18.74 11.43 11.66
CA ARG A 16 19.40 12.59 11.02
C ARG A 16 20.53 12.23 10.05
N LYS A 17 20.47 11.09 9.35
CA LYS A 17 21.50 10.70 8.38
C LYS A 17 20.99 10.85 6.95
N THR A 18 21.84 11.38 6.07
CA THR A 18 21.64 11.43 4.62
C THR A 18 21.51 10.02 4.06
N GLY A 19 20.57 9.82 3.12
CA GLY A 19 20.37 8.52 2.45
C GLY A 19 19.69 7.47 3.34
N GLN A 20 18.48 7.75 3.80
CA GLN A 20 17.74 6.74 4.57
C GLN A 20 17.09 5.72 3.66
N GLY A 21 17.59 4.48 3.74
CA GLY A 21 16.99 3.35 3.05
C GLY A 21 15.59 3.02 3.57
N SER A 22 14.92 2.13 2.85
CA SER A 22 13.53 1.72 3.08
C SER A 22 13.24 1.25 4.51
N ALA A 23 14.25 0.78 5.25
CA ALA A 23 14.12 0.33 6.63
C ALA A 23 13.68 1.44 7.62
N SER A 24 14.18 2.66 7.46
CA SER A 24 13.77 3.79 8.30
C SER A 24 12.33 4.20 8.02
N LEU A 25 11.93 4.18 6.74
CA LEU A 25 10.55 4.43 6.34
C LEU A 25 9.59 3.42 6.99
N TYR A 26 9.90 2.12 6.94
CA TYR A 26 9.08 1.10 7.60
C TYR A 26 8.98 1.31 9.11
N LYS A 27 10.07 1.74 9.77
CA LYS A 27 10.04 2.11 11.19
C LYS A 27 9.11 3.30 11.45
N ALA A 28 9.15 4.31 10.59
CA ALA A 28 8.29 5.48 10.70
C ALA A 28 6.82 5.11 10.54
N LEU A 29 6.47 4.37 9.49
CA LEU A 29 5.11 3.88 9.24
C LEU A 29 4.60 3.06 10.43
N LYS A 30 5.41 2.13 10.95
CA LYS A 30 5.06 1.32 12.13
C LYS A 30 4.82 2.19 13.38
N LYS A 31 5.67 3.18 13.63
CA LYS A 31 5.49 4.10 14.79
C LYS A 31 4.22 4.93 14.65
N CYS A 32 3.89 5.35 13.43
CA CYS A 32 2.66 6.09 13.13
C CYS A 32 1.42 5.19 13.05
N LYS A 33 1.56 3.87 13.22
CA LYS A 33 0.49 2.87 13.04
C LYS A 33 -0.18 2.99 11.66
N ILE A 34 0.60 3.36 10.65
CA ILE A 34 0.13 3.40 9.26
C ILE A 34 0.44 2.04 8.65
N ASP A 35 -0.61 1.37 8.21
CA ASP A 35 -0.46 0.15 7.44
C ASP A 35 -0.10 0.49 5.99
N TYR A 36 0.63 -0.41 5.35
CA TYR A 36 1.12 -0.19 4.00
C TYR A 36 1.21 -1.50 3.22
N MET A 37 1.18 -1.39 1.89
CA MET A 37 1.51 -2.49 1.00
C MET A 37 3.01 -2.52 0.71
N SER A 38 3.61 -3.67 0.42
CA SER A 38 4.99 -3.72 -0.11
C SER A 38 5.12 -2.97 -1.44
N TRP A 39 6.34 -2.52 -1.76
CA TRP A 39 6.64 -1.86 -3.04
C TRP A 39 6.15 -2.69 -4.24
N ARG A 40 5.51 -2.00 -5.20
CA ARG A 40 5.06 -2.56 -6.48
C ARG A 40 5.62 -1.75 -7.62
N ALA A 41 5.98 -2.40 -8.71
CA ALA A 41 6.34 -1.71 -9.95
C ALA A 41 5.13 -0.89 -10.44
N VAL A 42 5.40 0.33 -10.90
CA VAL A 42 4.40 1.14 -11.59
C VAL A 42 4.36 0.66 -13.04
N HIS A 43 3.20 0.18 -13.48
CA HIS A 43 2.95 -0.17 -14.88
C HIS A 43 2.25 0.97 -15.63
N SER A 44 1.42 1.76 -14.93
CA SER A 44 0.79 2.98 -15.42
C SER A 44 0.51 3.93 -14.24
N LEU A 45 0.68 5.23 -14.46
CA LEU A 45 0.35 6.27 -13.47
C LEU A 45 -1.15 6.40 -13.25
N ASP A 46 -1.98 5.98 -14.22
CA ASP A 46 -3.45 5.98 -14.09
C ASP A 46 -3.96 4.93 -13.08
N THR A 47 -3.07 4.06 -12.60
CA THR A 47 -3.40 2.97 -11.67
C THR A 47 -2.90 3.20 -10.25
N LEU A 48 -2.42 4.41 -9.94
CA LEU A 48 -1.96 4.73 -8.60
C LEU A 48 -3.14 4.76 -7.61
N PRO A 49 -2.97 4.21 -6.40
CA PRO A 49 -3.97 4.32 -5.35
C PRO A 49 -4.08 5.78 -4.87
N PRO A 50 -5.17 6.14 -4.15
CA PRO A 50 -5.38 7.50 -3.66
C PRO A 50 -4.23 8.07 -2.84
N LEU A 51 -3.55 7.22 -2.05
CA LEU A 51 -2.39 7.61 -1.25
C LEU A 51 -1.28 6.57 -1.40
N CYS A 52 -0.12 6.99 -1.92
CA CYS A 52 1.07 6.15 -1.96
C CYS A 52 2.36 6.94 -1.86
N ILE A 53 3.43 6.26 -1.48
CA ILE A 53 4.80 6.75 -1.65
C ILE A 53 5.31 6.21 -2.98
N LEU A 54 5.80 7.10 -3.83
CA LEU A 54 6.44 6.78 -5.10
C LEU A 54 7.95 6.69 -4.91
N LEU A 55 8.57 5.69 -5.52
CA LEU A 55 10.01 5.60 -5.68
C LEU A 55 10.37 6.11 -7.06
N VAL A 56 11.01 7.27 -7.07
CA VAL A 56 11.47 7.93 -8.29
C VAL A 56 12.96 7.66 -8.44
N ARG A 57 13.36 7.18 -9.60
CA ARG A 57 14.75 6.90 -9.94
C ARG A 57 15.29 8.04 -10.79
N PHE A 58 16.21 8.81 -10.21
CA PHE A 58 17.05 9.75 -10.94
C PHE A 58 18.32 9.02 -11.42
N TYR A 59 19.13 9.72 -12.21
CA TYR A 59 20.36 9.15 -12.78
C TYR A 59 21.34 8.68 -11.70
N ASP A 60 21.49 9.45 -10.62
CA ASP A 60 22.49 9.30 -9.57
C ASP A 60 21.92 8.93 -8.19
N TYR A 61 20.61 9.06 -7.98
CA TYR A 61 19.96 8.70 -6.71
C TYR A 61 18.52 8.21 -6.89
N ASN A 62 17.98 7.63 -5.81
CA ASN A 62 16.55 7.35 -5.69
C ASN A 62 15.91 8.36 -4.74
N HIS A 63 14.71 8.79 -5.09
CA HIS A 63 13.93 9.79 -4.38
C HIS A 63 12.57 9.22 -3.99
N SER A 64 12.02 9.70 -2.87
CA SER A 64 10.69 9.30 -2.42
C SER A 64 9.75 10.48 -2.46
N VAL A 65 8.61 10.30 -3.14
CA VAL A 65 7.60 11.35 -3.34
C VAL A 65 6.28 10.85 -2.78
N LEU A 66 5.53 11.68 -2.07
CA LEU A 66 4.19 11.32 -1.63
C LEU A 66 3.19 11.71 -2.72
N PHE A 67 2.37 10.77 -3.16
CA PHE A 67 1.24 11.00 -4.05
C PHE A 67 -0.05 10.95 -3.25
N TYR A 68 -0.89 11.97 -3.41
CA TYR A 68 -2.23 12.00 -2.86
C TYR A 68 -3.19 12.67 -3.85
N ASP A 69 -4.17 11.91 -4.36
CA ASP A 69 -5.23 12.41 -5.24
C ASP A 69 -4.77 13.24 -6.45
N GLY A 70 -3.80 12.73 -7.20
CA GLY A 70 -3.27 13.43 -8.37
C GLY A 70 -2.25 14.53 -8.03
N VAL A 71 -2.01 14.79 -6.74
CA VAL A 71 -1.05 15.78 -6.26
C VAL A 71 0.21 15.07 -5.74
N TYR A 72 1.35 15.56 -6.19
CA TYR A 72 2.68 15.09 -5.82
C TYR A 72 3.28 16.06 -4.80
N TYR A 73 3.70 15.53 -3.66
CA TYR A 73 4.36 16.24 -2.58
C TYR A 73 5.81 15.76 -2.53
N ASP A 74 6.66 16.55 -3.17
CA ASP A 74 8.08 16.27 -3.31
C ASP A 74 8.88 17.09 -2.28
N PRO A 75 9.69 16.45 -1.42
CA PRO A 75 10.52 17.18 -0.46
C PRO A 75 11.57 18.11 -1.08
N GLU A 76 12.01 17.83 -2.30
CA GLU A 76 13.05 18.57 -3.04
C GLU A 76 12.42 19.60 -4.00
N PHE A 77 11.36 19.21 -4.70
CA PHE A 77 10.76 20.01 -5.79
C PHE A 77 9.43 20.68 -5.41
N GLY A 78 8.91 20.45 -4.21
CA GLY A 78 7.66 21.05 -3.72
C GLY A 78 6.39 20.33 -4.17
N VAL A 79 5.29 21.06 -4.29
CA VAL A 79 3.96 20.49 -4.60
C VAL A 79 3.61 20.66 -6.07
N MET A 80 3.21 19.58 -6.75
CA MET A 80 2.97 19.55 -8.19
C MET A 80 1.70 18.76 -8.54
N ASN A 81 0.98 19.16 -9.60
CA ASN A 81 -0.17 18.42 -10.14
C ASN A 81 0.20 17.46 -11.28
N THR A 82 1.45 17.52 -11.73
CA THR A 82 2.01 16.64 -12.76
C THR A 82 3.45 16.40 -12.39
N TYR A 83 3.88 15.14 -12.36
CA TYR A 83 5.25 14.82 -12.01
C TYR A 83 6.13 14.98 -13.26
N THR A 84 6.82 16.11 -13.34
CA THR A 84 7.72 16.48 -14.44
C THR A 84 9.23 16.53 -14.11
N PRO A 85 9.75 16.17 -12.92
CA PRO A 85 11.20 16.01 -12.73
C PRO A 85 11.79 14.92 -13.64
N ASP A 86 13.08 15.04 -13.98
CA ASP A 86 13.85 14.11 -14.86
C ASP A 86 13.95 12.65 -14.35
N GLY A 87 13.30 12.35 -13.22
CA GLY A 87 13.30 11.03 -12.60
C GLY A 87 12.13 10.16 -13.04
N GLU A 88 12.37 8.87 -13.22
CA GLU A 88 11.35 7.89 -13.59
C GLU A 88 10.65 7.34 -12.33
N ILE A 89 9.32 7.41 -12.28
CA ILE A 89 8.54 6.72 -11.25
C ILE A 89 8.58 5.21 -11.54
N THR A 90 9.31 4.46 -10.73
CA THR A 90 9.50 3.02 -10.97
C THR A 90 8.62 2.15 -10.10
N HIS A 91 8.36 2.57 -8.85
CA HIS A 91 7.60 1.79 -7.89
C HIS A 91 6.69 2.67 -7.03
N TYR A 92 5.68 2.06 -6.43
CA TYR A 92 4.83 2.69 -5.43
C TYR A 92 4.61 1.79 -4.21
N MET A 93 4.35 2.41 -3.06
CA MET A 93 3.97 1.80 -1.80
C MET A 93 2.65 2.43 -1.36
N GLU A 94 1.55 1.68 -1.47
CA GLU A 94 0.25 2.16 -1.00
C GLU A 94 0.23 2.29 0.52
N LEU A 95 -0.34 3.39 1.01
CA LEU A 95 -0.54 3.64 2.44
C LEU A 95 -2.03 3.55 2.74
N PHE A 96 -2.37 2.83 3.81
CA PHE A 96 -3.74 2.66 4.27
C PHE A 96 -3.99 3.56 5.49
N ILE A 97 -4.74 4.63 5.27
CA ILE A 97 -5.20 5.55 6.32
C ILE A 97 -6.72 5.64 6.20
N ASP A 98 -7.45 5.09 7.18
CA ASP A 98 -8.89 4.86 7.08
C ASP A 98 -9.68 6.08 6.58
N ASP A 99 -9.39 7.28 7.07
CA ASP A 99 -10.08 8.52 6.66
C ASP A 99 -9.99 8.82 5.15
N ILE A 100 -8.89 8.42 4.49
CA ILE A 100 -8.72 8.62 3.05
C ILE A 100 -9.61 7.66 2.27
N TYR A 101 -9.84 6.46 2.81
CA TYR A 101 -10.52 5.36 2.12
C TYR A 101 -11.98 5.20 2.52
N ALA A 102 -12.41 5.77 3.66
CA ALA A 102 -13.74 5.56 4.25
C ALA A 102 -14.91 5.91 3.32
N CYS A 103 -14.74 6.91 2.45
CA CYS A 103 -15.80 7.41 1.57
C CYS A 103 -15.53 7.13 0.07
N ARG A 104 -14.64 6.18 -0.25
CA ARG A 104 -14.24 5.90 -1.64
C ARG A 104 -14.69 4.53 -2.10
N GLU A 105 -15.33 4.50 -3.26
CA GLU A 105 -15.46 3.28 -4.03
C GLU A 105 -14.14 2.98 -4.74
N ILE A 106 -13.32 2.13 -4.12
CA ILE A 106 -12.08 1.65 -4.74
C ILE A 106 -12.31 0.24 -5.25
N LYS A 107 -12.13 0.06 -6.55
CA LYS A 107 -12.15 -1.25 -7.17
C LYS A 107 -10.87 -1.99 -6.81
N LEU A 108 -10.97 -2.96 -5.91
CA LEU A 108 -9.87 -3.86 -5.60
C LEU A 108 -9.70 -4.86 -6.75
N ASN A 109 -8.48 -4.96 -7.27
CA ASN A 109 -8.15 -6.01 -8.23
C ASN A 109 -7.92 -7.33 -7.49
N ILE A 110 -8.86 -8.26 -7.61
CA ILE A 110 -8.80 -9.57 -6.96
C ILE A 110 -8.14 -10.56 -7.93
N PRO A 111 -7.00 -11.18 -7.57
CA PRO A 111 -6.35 -12.18 -8.40
C PRO A 111 -7.26 -13.39 -8.71
N ASP A 112 -7.08 -14.01 -9.87
CA ASP A 112 -7.92 -15.13 -10.34
C ASP A 112 -7.98 -16.30 -9.37
N ASP A 113 -6.88 -16.60 -8.67
CA ASP A 113 -6.82 -17.70 -7.73
C ASP A 113 -7.61 -17.43 -6.43
N PHE A 114 -7.73 -16.17 -6.03
CA PHE A 114 -8.68 -15.76 -5.00
C PHE A 114 -10.11 -15.89 -5.51
N MET A 115 -10.40 -15.43 -6.74
CA MET A 115 -11.73 -15.55 -7.33
C MET A 115 -12.20 -17.01 -7.43
N GLN A 116 -11.30 -17.92 -7.81
CA GLN A 116 -11.57 -19.36 -7.83
C GLN A 116 -11.86 -19.92 -6.44
N ALA A 117 -11.12 -19.47 -5.42
CA ALA A 117 -11.35 -19.91 -4.04
C ALA A 117 -12.67 -19.38 -3.48
N PHE A 118 -13.00 -18.11 -3.74
CA PHE A 118 -14.28 -17.50 -3.36
C PHE A 118 -15.47 -18.17 -4.05
N ALA A 119 -15.33 -18.61 -5.30
CA ALA A 119 -16.38 -19.37 -5.99
C ALA A 119 -16.69 -20.72 -5.31
N GLN A 120 -15.79 -21.25 -4.47
CA GLN A 120 -15.99 -22.49 -3.71
C GLN A 120 -16.48 -22.22 -2.27
N ASP A 121 -16.46 -20.97 -1.80
CA ASP A 121 -16.78 -20.58 -0.44
C ASP A 121 -17.46 -19.20 -0.43
N GLN A 122 -18.74 -19.20 -0.81
CA GLN A 122 -19.56 -17.99 -0.96
C GLN A 122 -19.69 -17.21 0.36
N GLU A 123 -19.79 -17.90 1.49
CA GLU A 123 -19.85 -17.29 2.82
C GLU A 123 -18.60 -16.45 3.09
N ALA A 124 -17.40 -17.01 2.85
CA ALA A 124 -16.16 -16.26 3.02
C ALA A 124 -16.05 -15.08 2.04
N TYR A 125 -16.62 -15.19 0.83
CA TYR A 125 -16.68 -14.10 -0.13
C TYR A 125 -17.60 -12.96 0.33
N ASP A 126 -18.75 -13.28 0.90
CA ASP A 126 -19.69 -12.29 1.42
C ASP A 126 -19.09 -11.53 2.61
N ILE A 127 -18.44 -12.24 3.55
CA ILE A 127 -17.68 -11.63 4.65
C ILE A 127 -16.57 -10.73 4.10
N PHE A 128 -15.77 -11.25 3.14
CA PHE A 128 -14.70 -10.48 2.51
C PHE A 128 -15.25 -9.20 1.87
N ASN A 129 -16.40 -9.24 1.21
CA ASN A 129 -17.03 -8.09 0.57
C ASN A 129 -17.53 -7.04 1.56
N GLN A 130 -17.81 -7.41 2.81
CA GLN A 130 -18.20 -6.46 3.87
C GLN A 130 -16.99 -5.77 4.52
N LEU A 131 -15.78 -6.31 4.35
CA LEU A 131 -14.58 -5.70 4.90
C LEU A 131 -14.30 -4.30 4.30
N PRO A 132 -13.73 -3.37 5.10
CA PRO A 132 -13.24 -2.11 4.58
C PRO A 132 -12.08 -2.36 3.60
N TYR A 133 -11.88 -1.43 2.66
CA TYR A 133 -10.87 -1.57 1.61
C TYR A 133 -9.46 -1.92 2.15
N PRO A 134 -8.93 -1.25 3.19
CA PRO A 134 -7.64 -1.61 3.78
C PRO A 134 -7.54 -3.08 4.21
N ALA A 135 -8.60 -3.63 4.81
CA ALA A 135 -8.63 -5.01 5.25
C ALA A 135 -8.65 -5.96 4.05
N LYS A 136 -9.49 -5.69 3.04
CA LYS A 136 -9.52 -6.47 1.79
C LYS A 136 -8.16 -6.48 1.08
N ALA A 137 -7.54 -5.31 0.96
CA ALA A 137 -6.24 -5.16 0.32
C ALA A 137 -5.17 -5.95 1.08
N LYS A 138 -5.13 -5.88 2.41
CA LYS A 138 -4.20 -6.67 3.24
C LYS A 138 -4.38 -8.18 3.06
N CYS A 139 -5.62 -8.67 3.03
CA CYS A 139 -5.91 -10.09 2.80
C CYS A 139 -5.28 -10.60 1.49
N ILE A 140 -5.46 -9.85 0.40
CA ILE A 140 -4.92 -10.24 -0.90
C ILE A 140 -3.40 -10.07 -0.95
N ASN A 141 -2.90 -8.92 -0.50
CA ASN A 141 -1.49 -8.54 -0.61
C ASN A 141 -0.59 -9.35 0.33
N GLY A 142 -1.11 -9.74 1.50
CA GLY A 142 -0.42 -10.62 2.44
C GLY A 142 -0.14 -12.02 1.88
N ILE A 143 -0.75 -12.37 0.74
CA ILE A 143 -0.58 -13.67 0.09
C ILE A 143 0.02 -13.52 -1.31
N SER A 144 -0.06 -12.32 -1.91
CA SER A 144 0.33 -12.09 -3.30
C SER A 144 1.82 -12.34 -3.60
N HIS A 145 2.67 -12.33 -2.58
CA HIS A 145 4.12 -12.51 -2.69
C HIS A 145 4.57 -13.99 -2.73
N PHE A 146 3.69 -14.95 -2.41
CA PHE A 146 4.03 -16.37 -2.49
C PHE A 146 4.11 -16.82 -3.96
N LYS A 147 5.34 -17.06 -4.44
CA LYS A 147 5.60 -17.55 -5.80
C LYS A 147 5.25 -19.03 -5.99
N ASN A 148 5.20 -19.82 -4.92
CA ASN A 148 4.84 -21.23 -4.98
C ASN A 148 3.31 -21.38 -5.01
N PRO A 149 2.72 -21.95 -6.09
CA PRO A 149 1.26 -22.04 -6.22
C PRO A 149 0.57 -22.85 -5.12
N LEU A 150 1.20 -23.92 -4.63
CA LEU A 150 0.63 -24.79 -3.60
C LEU A 150 0.58 -24.08 -2.24
N ILE A 151 1.69 -23.41 -1.86
CA ILE A 151 1.75 -22.61 -0.63
C ILE A 151 0.72 -21.48 -0.69
N ARG A 152 0.64 -20.80 -1.84
CA ARG A 152 -0.32 -19.73 -2.07
C ARG A 152 -1.76 -20.21 -1.91
N LYS A 153 -2.14 -21.30 -2.59
CA LYS A 153 -3.48 -21.91 -2.47
C LYS A 153 -3.81 -22.29 -1.02
N ASN A 154 -2.89 -22.96 -0.33
CA ASN A 154 -3.10 -23.36 1.07
C ASN A 154 -3.27 -22.15 2.00
N THR A 155 -2.57 -21.05 1.72
CA THR A 155 -2.67 -19.81 2.50
C THR A 155 -4.01 -19.11 2.26
N ILE A 156 -4.51 -19.11 1.02
CA ILE A 156 -5.86 -18.60 0.69
C ILE A 156 -6.91 -19.39 1.46
N VAL A 157 -6.86 -20.73 1.44
CA VAL A 157 -7.82 -21.57 2.18
C VAL A 157 -7.83 -21.24 3.68
N LYS A 158 -6.64 -21.07 4.29
CA LYS A 158 -6.52 -20.68 5.71
C LYS A 158 -7.12 -19.30 5.99
N LEU A 159 -6.90 -18.34 5.09
CA LEU A 159 -7.49 -17.01 5.20
C LEU A 159 -9.02 -17.08 5.15
N LEU A 160 -9.60 -17.79 4.18
CA LEU A 160 -11.05 -17.93 4.06
C LEU A 160 -11.66 -18.59 5.32
N ALA A 161 -11.00 -19.60 5.87
CA ALA A 161 -11.40 -20.19 7.15
C ALA A 161 -11.35 -19.19 8.31
N SER A 162 -10.31 -18.34 8.37
CA SER A 162 -10.19 -17.32 9.43
C SER A 162 -11.24 -16.22 9.33
N LEU A 163 -11.67 -15.85 8.12
CA LEU A 163 -12.72 -14.83 7.93
C LEU A 163 -14.02 -15.22 8.62
N LYS A 164 -14.36 -16.51 8.58
CA LYS A 164 -15.56 -17.09 9.19
C LYS A 164 -15.49 -17.23 10.71
N GLN A 165 -14.27 -17.22 11.28
CA GLN A 165 -14.07 -17.35 12.73
C GLN A 165 -14.23 -16.01 13.48
N THR A 166 -14.29 -14.89 12.75
CA THR A 166 -14.42 -13.55 13.33
C THR A 166 -15.83 -13.20 13.82
N ASP A 167 -16.83 -14.06 13.57
CA ASP A 167 -18.24 -13.87 13.93
C ASP A 167 -18.67 -14.60 15.22
N THR A 168 -17.74 -14.99 16.10
CA THR A 168 -18.04 -15.59 17.43
C THR A 168 -17.55 -14.72 18.57
#